data_AF-C8W0C9-F1
#
_entry.id   AF-C8W0C9-F1
#
_cell.length_a   1.000
_cell.length_b   1.000
_cell.length_c   1.000
_cell.angle_alpha   90.00
_cell.angle_beta   90.00
_cell.angle_gamma   90.00
#
_symmetry.space_group_name_H-M   'P 1'
#
loop_
_entity.id
_entity.type
_entity.pdbx_description
1 polymer ?
#
loop_
_entity_poly.entity_id
_entity_poly.type
_entity_poly.pdbx_seq_one_letter_code
_entity_poly.pdbx_strand_id
1 'polypeptide(L)'
;MNLTTPKKPDFNEFRKLFMEQLSLISGNNIDDPFLKWQETGKRETRLKLLENFYAKIVELYGLEIEQNASLVDLDGYIESVIVQIHHTCSTMYLVERINDKIRAKMN
;
A
#
# COMPACT_ATOMS: atom_id res chain seq x y z
N MET A 1 -24.81 -7.11 -4.27
CA MET A 1 -23.36 -6.91 -4.03
C MET A 1 -23.27 -5.96 -2.85
N ASN A 2 -22.89 -6.43 -1.66
CA ASN A 2 -22.80 -5.58 -0.48
C ASN A 2 -21.57 -4.69 -0.65
N LEU A 3 -21.77 -3.39 -0.91
CA LEU A 3 -20.74 -2.38 -0.86
C LEU A 3 -20.35 -2.22 0.62
N THR A 4 -19.39 -3.02 1.07
CA THR A 4 -18.73 -2.79 2.35
C THR A 4 -18.06 -1.42 2.25
N THR A 5 -18.52 -0.45 3.05
CA THR A 5 -17.84 0.84 3.18
C THR A 5 -16.35 0.59 3.37
N PRO A 6 -15.47 1.19 2.53
CA PRO A 6 -14.04 1.01 2.65
C PRO A 6 -13.60 1.25 4.09
N LYS A 7 -12.77 0.36 4.65
CA LYS A 7 -12.18 0.59 5.98
C LYS A 7 -11.11 1.67 5.84
N LYS A 8 -11.00 2.59 6.80
CA LYS A 8 -9.86 3.52 6.84
C LYS A 8 -8.56 2.71 6.96
N PRO A 9 -7.53 2.96 6.12
CA PRO A 9 -6.25 2.30 6.24
C PRO A 9 -5.52 2.72 7.53
N ASP A 10 -5.34 1.79 8.47
CA ASP A 10 -4.50 2.01 9.65
C ASP A 10 -3.02 1.84 9.28
N PHE A 11 -2.18 2.79 9.69
CA PHE A 11 -0.77 2.79 9.29
C PHE A 11 0.00 1.60 9.88
N ASN A 12 -0.27 1.20 11.12
CA ASN A 12 0.45 0.10 11.76
C ASN A 12 0.07 -1.24 11.13
N GLU A 13 -1.22 -1.46 10.85
CA GLU A 13 -1.70 -2.62 10.09
C GLU A 13 -1.06 -2.66 8.69
N PHE A 14 -1.04 -1.52 8.00
CA PHE A 14 -0.49 -1.38 6.66
C PHE A 14 1.01 -1.67 6.60
N ARG A 15 1.78 -1.11 7.55
CA ARG A 15 3.21 -1.37 7.72
C ARG A 15 3.48 -2.85 7.99
N LYS A 16 2.72 -3.46 8.91
CA LYS A 16 2.86 -4.88 9.23
C LYS A 16 2.62 -5.75 7.99
N LEU A 17 1.54 -5.51 7.25
CA LEU A 17 1.21 -6.24 6.02
C LEU A 17 2.31 -6.12 4.95
N PHE A 18 2.89 -4.93 4.80
CA PHE A 18 3.97 -4.71 3.85
C PHE A 18 5.22 -5.49 4.24
N MET A 19 5.64 -5.41 5.51
CA MET A 19 6.82 -6.12 6.01
C MET A 19 6.66 -7.64 5.94
N GLU A 20 5.47 -8.16 6.23
CA GLU A 20 5.14 -9.59 6.06
C GLU A 20 5.31 -10.04 4.61
N GLN A 21 4.77 -9.29 3.64
CA GLN A 21 4.95 -9.61 2.22
C GLN A 21 6.40 -9.49 1.78
N LEU A 22 7.12 -8.47 2.26
CA LEU A 22 8.54 -8.30 1.94
C LEU A 22 9.36 -9.50 2.42
N SER A 23 9.11 -9.98 3.64
CA SER A 23 9.78 -11.16 4.18
C SER A 23 9.47 -12.42 3.37
N LEU A 24 8.21 -12.61 2.98
CA LEU A 24 7.79 -13.74 2.13
C LEU A 24 8.44 -13.72 0.74
N ILE A 25 8.54 -12.56 0.10
CA ILE A 25 9.02 -12.44 -1.28
C ILE A 25 10.55 -12.43 -1.35
N SER A 26 11.21 -11.78 -0.38
CA SER A 26 12.68 -11.72 -0.34
C SER A 26 13.30 -13.05 0.08
N GLY A 27 12.56 -13.92 0.77
CA GLY A 27 13.07 -15.14 1.38
C GLY A 27 13.99 -14.89 2.59
N ASN A 28 14.13 -13.63 3.00
CA ASN A 28 14.88 -13.19 4.17
C ASN A 28 13.92 -12.70 5.23
N ASN A 29 14.29 -12.86 6.50
CA ASN A 29 13.51 -12.32 7.61
C ASN A 29 13.86 -10.84 7.80
N ILE A 30 13.32 -9.98 6.93
CA ILE A 30 13.52 -8.52 7.01
C ILE A 30 12.50 -7.96 8.00
N ASP A 31 12.95 -7.57 9.18
CA ASP A 31 12.12 -7.04 10.26
C ASP A 31 12.35 -5.55 10.56
N ASP A 32 13.43 -4.97 10.02
CA ASP A 32 13.76 -3.55 10.18
C ASP A 32 13.23 -2.70 9.01
N PRO A 33 12.22 -1.84 9.21
CA PRO A 33 11.72 -0.93 8.18
C PRO A 33 12.62 0.28 7.93
N PHE A 34 13.65 0.49 8.76
CA PHE A 34 14.71 1.46 8.52
C PHE A 34 15.88 0.88 7.72
N LEU A 35 15.76 -0.38 7.25
CA LEU A 35 16.66 -0.91 6.22
C LEU A 35 16.46 -0.13 4.91
N LYS A 36 17.55 0.07 4.18
CA LYS A 36 17.48 0.72 2.86
C LYS A 36 16.64 -0.13 1.92
N TRP A 37 15.74 0.53 1.20
CA TRP A 37 14.85 -0.12 0.26
C TRP A 37 15.63 -0.87 -0.83
N GLN A 38 16.72 -0.31 -1.31
CA GLN A 38 17.56 -0.93 -2.33
C GLN A 38 18.31 -2.18 -1.84
N GLU A 39 18.45 -2.38 -0.52
CA GLU A 39 19.10 -3.54 0.09
C GLU A 39 18.14 -4.73 0.28
N THR A 40 16.84 -4.52 0.04
CA THR A 40 15.80 -5.57 0.21
C THR A 40 15.79 -6.66 -0.85
N GLY A 41 16.58 -6.50 -1.91
CA GLY A 41 16.67 -7.46 -3.01
C GLY A 41 16.96 -6.80 -4.35
N LYS A 42 16.75 -7.53 -5.44
CA LYS A 42 16.89 -6.98 -6.79
C LYS A 42 15.66 -6.15 -7.16
N ARG A 43 15.78 -5.37 -8.24
CA ARG A 43 14.68 -4.57 -8.78
C ARG A 43 13.42 -5.41 -9.05
N GLU A 44 13.58 -6.63 -9.56
CA GLU A 44 12.44 -7.54 -9.81
C GLU A 44 11.72 -7.95 -8.52
N THR A 45 12.47 -8.17 -7.43
CA THR A 45 11.90 -8.47 -6.10
C THR A 45 11.04 -7.32 -5.60
N ARG A 46 11.56 -6.09 -5.74
CA ARG A 46 10.87 -4.85 -5.31
C ARG A 46 9.64 -4.57 -6.16
N LEU A 47 9.72 -4.75 -7.47
CA LEU A 47 8.58 -4.62 -8.38
C LEU A 47 7.48 -5.62 -8.02
N LYS A 48 7.84 -6.90 -7.88
CA LYS A 48 6.89 -7.95 -7.51
C LYS A 48 6.24 -7.70 -6.15
N LEU A 49 6.98 -7.17 -5.18
CA LEU A 49 6.42 -6.76 -3.89
C LEU A 49 5.37 -5.67 -4.07
N LEU A 50 5.70 -4.60 -4.80
CA LEU A 50 4.78 -3.49 -5.02
C LEU A 50 3.50 -3.97 -5.74
N GLU A 51 3.63 -4.73 -6.84
CA GLU A 51 2.49 -5.29 -7.58
C GLU A 51 1.58 -6.12 -6.67
N ASN A 52 2.15 -7.03 -5.89
CA ASN A 52 1.41 -7.88 -4.95
C ASN A 52 0.75 -7.07 -3.83
N PHE A 53 1.42 -6.03 -3.36
CA PHE A 53 0.91 -5.19 -2.28
C PHE A 53 -0.24 -4.30 -2.76
N TYR A 54 -0.13 -3.71 -3.95
CA TYR A 54 -1.22 -2.96 -4.59
C TYR A 54 -2.46 -3.83 -4.82
N ALA A 55 -2.28 -5.07 -5.32
CA ALA A 55 -3.39 -6.01 -5.46
C ALA A 55 -4.08 -6.31 -4.12
N LYS A 56 -3.29 -6.45 -3.05
CA LYS A 56 -3.81 -6.69 -1.70
C LYS A 56 -4.53 -5.47 -1.10
N ILE A 57 -4.14 -4.25 -1.48
CA ILE A 57 -4.86 -3.02 -1.10
C ILE A 57 -6.27 -3.02 -1.71
N VAL A 58 -6.38 -3.37 -3.00
CA VAL A 58 -7.68 -3.48 -3.67
C VAL A 58 -8.57 -4.51 -2.97
N GLU A 59 -8.01 -5.67 -2.63
CA GLU A 59 -8.72 -6.75 -1.92
C GLU A 59 -9.19 -6.31 -0.52
N LEU A 60 -8.31 -5.72 0.29
CA LEU A 60 -8.60 -5.41 1.70
C LEU A 60 -9.44 -4.15 1.89
N TYR A 61 -9.23 -3.14 1.04
CA TYR A 61 -9.83 -1.82 1.23
C TYR A 61 -10.85 -1.47 0.15
N GLY A 62 -10.92 -2.21 -0.96
CA GLY A 62 -11.78 -1.87 -2.10
C GLY A 62 -11.34 -0.58 -2.81
N LEU A 63 -10.07 -0.22 -2.69
CA LEU A 63 -9.51 1.01 -3.24
C LEU A 63 -8.59 0.68 -4.42
N GLU A 64 -9.01 1.07 -5.62
CA GLU A 64 -8.14 1.08 -6.79
C GLU A 64 -7.25 2.32 -6.73
N ILE A 65 -5.95 2.12 -6.53
CA ILE A 65 -4.97 3.19 -6.48
C ILE A 65 -3.94 3.01 -7.60
N GLU A 66 -3.49 4.13 -8.16
CA GLU A 66 -2.46 4.13 -9.21
C GLU A 66 -1.13 3.60 -8.64
N GLN A 67 -0.54 2.64 -9.35
CA GLN A 67 0.75 2.09 -8.97
C GLN A 67 1.85 3.10 -9.28
N ASN A 68 2.51 3.62 -8.25
CA ASN A 68 3.65 4.50 -8.44
C ASN A 68 4.93 3.71 -8.78
N ALA A 69 5.21 3.58 -10.08
CA ALA A 69 6.39 2.85 -10.59
C ALA A 69 7.73 3.42 -10.11
N SER A 70 7.80 4.70 -9.71
CA SER A 70 9.04 5.31 -9.20
C SER A 70 9.46 4.73 -7.84
N LEU A 71 8.54 4.13 -7.09
CA LEU A 71 8.83 3.51 -5.80
C LEU A 71 9.79 2.32 -5.93
N VAL A 72 9.84 1.65 -7.08
CA VAL A 72 10.72 0.50 -7.32
C VAL A 72 12.20 0.87 -7.11
N ASP A 73 12.56 2.10 -7.49
CA ASP A 73 13.93 2.59 -7.53
C ASP A 73 14.18 3.72 -6.51
N LEU A 74 13.24 3.95 -5.58
CA LEU A 74 13.33 4.97 -4.54
C LEU A 74 14.63 4.82 -3.73
N ASP A 75 15.41 5.90 -3.65
CA ASP A 75 16.53 6.00 -2.72
C ASP A 75 16.02 6.43 -1.34
N GLY A 76 15.92 5.47 -0.42
CA GLY A 76 15.36 5.68 0.90
C GLY A 76 15.19 4.38 1.68
N TYR A 77 14.45 4.46 2.79
CA TYR A 77 14.15 3.33 3.65
C TYR A 77 12.84 2.64 3.23
N ILE A 78 12.66 1.39 3.66
CA ILE A 78 11.39 0.67 3.47
C ILE A 78 10.21 1.50 4.01
N GLU A 79 10.36 2.11 5.19
CA GLU A 79 9.34 2.98 5.80
C GLU A 79 8.91 4.11 4.85
N SER A 80 9.84 4.69 4.08
CA SER A 80 9.52 5.76 3.12
C SER A 80 8.62 5.28 1.98
N VAL A 81 8.81 4.04 1.53
CA VAL A 81 7.93 3.40 0.54
C VAL A 81 6.55 3.18 1.15
N ILE A 82 6.48 2.61 2.36
CA ILE A 82 5.23 2.32 3.07
C ILE A 82 4.42 3.61 3.28
N VAL A 83 5.06 4.69 3.74
CA VAL A 83 4.42 5.99 3.97
C VAL A 83 3.82 6.55 2.69
N GLN A 84 4.53 6.48 1.56
CA GLN A 84 4.01 6.99 0.28
C GLN A 84 2.78 6.23 -0.18
N ILE A 85 2.79 4.90 -0.12
CA ILE A 85 1.63 4.10 -0.54
C ILE A 85 0.46 4.31 0.44
N HIS A 86 0.72 4.36 1.75
CA HIS A 86 -0.32 4.62 2.75
C HIS A 86 -0.95 6.00 2.59
N HIS A 87 -0.16 7.02 2.24
CA HIS A 87 -0.66 8.36 1.97
C HIS A 87 -1.59 8.39 0.75
N THR A 88 -1.21 7.76 -0.35
CA THR A 88 -2.06 7.62 -1.54
C THR A 88 -3.36 6.90 -1.21
N CYS A 89 -3.27 5.78 -0.49
CA CYS A 89 -4.42 4.99 -0.06
C CYS A 89 -5.37 5.80 0.86
N SER A 90 -4.81 6.53 1.83
CA SER A 90 -5.58 7.39 2.75
C SER A 90 -6.27 8.54 2.02
N THR A 91 -5.62 9.12 1.02
CA THR A 91 -6.18 10.19 0.19
C THR A 91 -7.35 9.66 -0.64
N MET A 92 -7.16 8.53 -1.32
CA MET A 92 -8.21 7.89 -2.12
C MET A 92 -9.41 7.46 -1.27
N TYR A 93 -9.16 6.92 -0.08
CA TYR A 93 -10.22 6.63 0.89
C TYR A 93 -11.08 7.87 1.21
N LEU A 94 -10.45 9.03 1.45
CA LEU A 94 -11.18 10.26 1.75
C LEU A 94 -11.98 10.76 0.55
N VAL A 95 -11.41 10.70 -0.66
CA VAL A 95 -12.08 11.08 -1.90
C VAL A 95 -13.34 10.24 -2.11
N GLU A 96 -13.27 8.92 -1.98
CA GLU A 96 -14.43 8.04 -2.13
C GLU A 96 -15.52 8.34 -1.08
N ARG A 97 -15.12 8.59 0.17
CA ARG A 97 -16.07 8.98 1.24
C ARG A 97 -16.75 10.31 0.97
N ILE A 98 -16.08 11.27 0.33
CA ILE A 98 -16.67 12.54 -0.09
C ILE A 98 -17.66 12.28 -1.23
N ASN A 99 -17.27 11.50 -2.23
CA ASN A 99 -18.12 11.14 -3.37
C ASN A 99 -19.42 10.46 -2.90
N ASP A 100 -19.33 9.51 -1.98
CA ASP A 100 -20.49 8.82 -1.40
C ASP A 100 -21.45 9.79 -0.69
N LYS A 101 -20.90 10.75 0.06
CA LYS A 101 -21.72 11.79 0.72
C LYS A 101 -22.41 12.71 -0.28
N ILE A 102 -21.76 13.03 -1.39
CA ILE A 102 -22.36 13.86 -2.45
C ILE A 102 -23.49 13.06 -3.13
N ARG A 103 -23.23 11.80 -3.53
CA ARG A 103 -24.23 10.91 -4.14
C ARG A 103 -25.45 10.71 -3.24
N ALA A 104 -25.24 10.51 -1.94
CA ALA A 104 -26.31 10.34 -0.96
C ALA A 104 -27.19 11.58 -0.76
N LYS A 105 -26.71 12.78 -1.15
CA LYS A 105 -27.49 14.02 -1.11
C LYS A 105 -28.23 14.31 -2.42
N MET A 106 -27.86 13.64 -3.51
CA MET A 106 -28.46 13.81 -4.85
C MET A 106 -29.59 12.80 -5.13
N ASN A 107 -29.69 11.75 -4.31
CA ASN A 107 -30.80 10.79 -4.28
C ASN A 107 -31.77 11.13 -3.15
#